data_AF-A0A0C6EJB2-F1
#
_entry.id   AF-A0A0C6EJB2-F1
#
_cell.length_a   1.000
_cell.length_b   1.000
_cell.length_c   1.000
_cell.angle_alpha   90.00
_cell.angle_beta   90.00
_cell.angle_gamma   90.00
#
_symmetry.space_group_name_H-M   'P 1'
#
loop_
_entity.id
_entity.type
_entity.pdbx_description
1 polymer ?
#
loop_
_entity_poly.entity_id
_entity_poly.type
_entity_poly.pdbx_seq_one_letter_code
_entity_poly.pdbx_strand_id
1 'polypeptide(L)'
;MQSNSHKHNPGDFTPVINTSKCEGDGECTMVCPNSVFEIYHLSAEEKGRLPFIARLKVSAHGGKQARLIHAERCEGCGNCVSACHEKAVKLKKNQTADT
;
A
#
# COMPACT_ATOMS: atom_id res chain seq x y z
N MET A 1 0.42 24.23 -8.27
CA MET A 1 -0.08 22.90 -7.87
C MET A 1 -0.39 22.14 -9.15
N GLN A 2 0.40 21.14 -9.51
CA GLN A 2 0.23 20.42 -10.77
C GLN A 2 -0.83 19.33 -10.57
N SER A 3 -2.00 19.55 -11.16
CA SER A 3 -3.09 18.58 -11.27
C SER A 3 -2.70 17.48 -12.24
N ASN A 4 -2.13 16.39 -11.74
CA ASN A 4 -1.99 15.16 -12.53
C ASN A 4 -3.38 14.52 -12.66
N SER A 5 -4.06 14.81 -13.76
CA SER A 5 -5.33 14.18 -14.13
C SER A 5 -5.10 12.71 -14.51
N HIS A 6 -5.16 11.82 -13.52
CA HIS A 6 -5.14 10.38 -13.77
C HIS A 6 -6.52 9.96 -14.31
N LYS A 7 -6.54 9.31 -15.48
CA LYS A 7 -7.73 9.07 -16.33
C LYS A 7 -8.57 7.83 -15.91
N HIS A 8 -8.46 7.39 -14.65
CA HIS A 8 -9.13 6.17 -14.19
C HIS A 8 -10.19 6.53 -13.16
N ASN A 9 -11.29 5.80 -13.18
CA ASN A 9 -12.32 5.99 -12.17
C ASN A 9 -11.80 5.47 -10.82
N PRO A 10 -12.19 6.11 -9.71
CA PRO A 10 -11.95 5.55 -8.38
C PRO A 10 -12.45 4.11 -8.32
N GLY A 11 -11.57 3.20 -7.89
CA GLY A 11 -11.89 1.77 -7.78
C GLY A 11 -11.60 0.95 -9.04
N ASP A 12 -11.10 1.54 -10.13
CA ASP A 12 -10.58 0.77 -11.28
C ASP A 12 -9.31 -0.02 -10.91
N PHE A 13 -8.61 0.41 -9.86
CA PHE A 13 -7.38 -0.22 -9.36
C PHE A 13 -7.44 -0.41 -7.85
N THR A 14 -6.80 -1.48 -7.38
CA THR A 14 -6.54 -1.72 -5.96
C THR A 14 -5.04 -1.85 -5.76
N PRO A 15 -4.42 -1.10 -4.82
CA PRO A 15 -3.05 -1.36 -4.45
C PRO A 15 -2.90 -2.74 -3.81
N VAL A 16 -1.76 -3.38 -3.99
CA VAL A 16 -1.41 -4.65 -3.35
C VAL A 16 -0.11 -4.45 -2.61
N ILE A 17 -0.10 -4.74 -1.32
CA ILE A 17 1.05 -4.58 -0.43
C ILE A 17 1.68 -5.95 -0.20
N ASN A 18 2.96 -6.09 -0.53
CA ASN A 18 3.76 -7.25 -0.16
C ASN A 18 4.25 -7.10 1.28
N THR A 19 3.61 -7.79 2.21
CA THR A 19 3.92 -7.76 3.65
C THR A 19 5.28 -8.38 3.99
N SER A 20 5.90 -9.13 3.08
CA SER A 20 7.28 -9.60 3.27
C SER A 20 8.34 -8.54 2.94
N LYS A 21 7.93 -7.41 2.34
CA LYS A 21 8.81 -6.30 1.95
C LYS A 21 8.50 -4.98 2.66
N CYS A 22 7.23 -4.73 2.98
CA CYS A 22 6.80 -3.47 3.59
C CYS A 22 7.43 -3.29 4.98
N GLU A 23 8.08 -2.14 5.19
CA GLU A 23 8.68 -1.76 6.48
C GLU A 23 7.86 -0.72 7.27
N GLY A 24 6.72 -0.26 6.73
CA GLY A 24 5.87 0.72 7.40
C GLY A 24 6.50 2.12 7.53
N ASP A 25 7.28 2.54 6.53
CA ASP A 25 7.92 3.86 6.44
C ASP A 25 6.89 5.00 6.35
N GLY A 26 5.79 4.81 5.63
CA GLY A 26 4.70 5.80 5.50
C GLY A 26 4.74 6.62 4.21
N GLU A 27 5.69 6.39 3.31
CA GLU A 27 5.76 7.09 2.01
C GLU A 27 4.43 7.01 1.25
N CYS A 28 3.83 5.81 1.22
CA CYS A 28 2.55 5.58 0.55
C CYS A 28 1.38 6.42 1.12
N THR A 29 1.38 6.77 2.41
CA THR A 29 0.34 7.61 3.01
C THR A 29 0.56 9.07 2.67
N MET A 30 1.82 9.52 2.57
CA MET A 30 2.16 10.91 2.24
C MET A 30 1.87 11.27 0.78
N VAL A 31 2.12 10.33 -0.15
CA VAL A 31 2.00 10.61 -1.60
C VAL A 31 0.64 10.25 -2.20
N CYS A 32 -0.22 9.57 -1.44
CA CYS A 32 -1.54 9.17 -1.91
C CYS A 32 -2.53 10.34 -1.78
N PRO A 33 -3.04 10.90 -2.90
CA PRO A 33 -3.96 12.04 -2.83
C PRO A 33 -5.33 11.70 -2.23
N ASN A 34 -5.68 10.41 -2.21
CA ASN A 34 -7.03 9.93 -1.87
C ASN A 34 -7.07 9.17 -0.53
N SER A 35 -6.00 9.26 0.27
CA SER A 35 -5.91 8.64 1.61
C SER A 35 -6.28 7.15 1.64
N VAL A 36 -5.80 6.40 0.64
CA VAL A 36 -6.08 4.96 0.49
C VAL A 36 -5.39 4.11 1.55
N PHE A 37 -4.25 4.59 2.07
CA PHE A 37 -3.37 3.86 2.96
C PHE A 37 -3.38 4.44 4.37
N GLU A 38 -3.09 3.59 5.35
CA GLU A 38 -2.63 4.02 6.67
C GLU A 38 -1.47 3.15 7.15
N ILE A 39 -0.72 3.64 8.14
CA ILE A 39 0.29 2.88 8.86
C ILE A 39 -0.29 2.37 10.18
N TYR A 40 -0.11 1.09 10.45
CA TYR A 40 -0.60 0.45 11.66
C TYR A 40 0.45 -0.44 12.31
N HIS A 41 0.32 -0.68 13.62
CA HIS A 41 1.16 -1.63 14.35
C HIS A 41 0.61 -3.04 14.17
N LEU A 42 1.49 -3.96 13.78
CA LEU A 42 1.14 -5.37 13.66
C LEU A 42 0.96 -6.00 15.04
N SER A 43 -0.11 -6.78 15.17
CA SER A 43 -0.31 -7.68 16.30
C SER A 43 0.76 -8.78 16.35
N ALA A 44 0.89 -9.45 17.50
CA ALA A 44 1.78 -10.61 17.63
C ALA A 44 1.44 -11.73 16.65
N GLU A 45 0.15 -11.95 16.40
CA GLU A 45 -0.35 -12.96 15.46
C GLU A 45 0.03 -12.63 14.02
N GLU A 46 -0.16 -11.38 13.58
CA GLU A 46 0.25 -10.94 12.24
C GLU A 46 1.77 -11.03 12.05
N LYS A 47 2.56 -10.60 13.05
CA LYS A 47 4.02 -10.80 13.03
C LYS A 47 4.37 -12.28 12.94
N GLY A 48 3.62 -13.15 13.62
CA GLY A 48 3.80 -14.61 13.59
C GLY A 48 3.58 -15.25 12.21
N ARG A 49 2.76 -14.63 11.35
CA ARG A 49 2.49 -15.08 9.98
C ARG A 49 3.55 -14.65 8.95
N LEU A 50 4.42 -13.71 9.31
CA LEU A 50 5.48 -13.23 8.42
C LEU A 50 6.61 -14.26 8.29
N PRO A 51 7.23 -14.40 7.10
CA PRO A 51 8.48 -15.14 6.95
C PRO A 51 9.54 -14.60 7.92
N PHE A 52 10.44 -15.47 8.38
CA PHE A 52 11.42 -15.14 9.43
C PHE A 52 12.19 -13.82 9.17
N ILE A 53 12.69 -13.64 7.94
CA ILE A 53 13.42 -12.42 7.55
C ILE A 53 12.52 -11.18 7.55
N ALA A 54 11.28 -11.30 7.04
CA ALA A 54 10.32 -10.19 7.06
C ALA A 54 9.94 -9.79 8.49
N ARG A 55 9.75 -10.78 9.38
CA ARG A 55 9.46 -10.54 10.80
C ARG A 55 10.61 -9.81 11.49
N LEU A 56 11.86 -10.19 11.22
CA LEU A 56 13.04 -9.50 11.75
C LEU A 56 13.09 -8.05 11.26
N LYS A 57 12.93 -7.84 9.96
CA LYS A 57 12.89 -6.52 9.32
C LYS A 57 11.83 -5.62 9.95
N VAL A 58 10.58 -6.05 9.92
CA VAL A 58 9.45 -5.33 10.53
C VAL A 58 9.73 -4.99 12.00
N SER A 59 10.33 -5.90 12.78
CA SER A 59 10.65 -5.64 14.18
C SER A 59 11.70 -4.54 14.35
N ALA A 60 12.71 -4.49 13.47
CA ALA A 60 13.71 -3.43 13.45
C ALA A 60 13.14 -2.06 13.01
N HIS A 61 12.07 -2.06 12.22
CA HIS A 61 11.41 -0.86 11.70
C HIS A 61 10.13 -0.46 12.46
N GLY A 62 10.06 -0.79 13.76
CA GLY A 62 8.99 -0.33 14.65
C GLY A 62 7.73 -1.21 14.66
N GLY A 63 7.79 -2.39 14.06
CA GLY A 63 6.71 -3.37 14.14
C GLY A 63 5.44 -2.96 13.42
N LYS A 64 5.55 -2.10 12.41
CA LYS A 64 4.45 -1.46 11.70
C LYS A 64 4.48 -1.78 10.20
N GLN A 65 3.32 -1.72 9.57
CA GLN A 65 3.17 -1.87 8.13
C GLN A 65 2.08 -0.94 7.59
N ALA A 66 2.06 -0.76 6.27
CA ALA A 66 0.95 -0.12 5.59
C ALA A 66 -0.22 -1.11 5.40
N ARG A 67 -1.45 -0.62 5.50
CA ARG A 67 -2.68 -1.32 5.08
C ARG A 67 -3.59 -0.39 4.30
N LEU A 68 -4.55 -0.97 3.58
CA LEU A 68 -5.55 -0.23 2.83
C LEU A 68 -6.78 0.03 3.70
N ILE A 69 -7.25 1.27 3.73
CA ILE A 69 -8.48 1.68 4.42
C ILE A 69 -9.58 2.15 3.47
N HIS A 70 -9.20 2.63 2.28
CA HIS A 70 -10.12 3.16 1.28
C HIS A 70 -9.71 2.75 -0.15
N ALA A 71 -9.54 1.45 -0.37
CA ALA A 71 -9.09 0.91 -1.66
C ALA A 71 -9.98 1.36 -2.84
N GLU A 72 -11.28 1.53 -2.59
CA GLU A 72 -12.29 2.02 -3.54
C GLU A 72 -12.04 3.45 -4.04
N ARG A 73 -11.21 4.25 -3.33
CA ARG A 73 -10.85 5.62 -3.72
C ARG A 73 -9.60 5.67 -4.59
N CYS A 74 -8.97 4.53 -4.86
CA CYS A 74 -7.76 4.49 -5.66
C CYS A 74 -8.07 4.77 -7.13
N GLU A 75 -7.47 5.82 -7.68
CA GLU A 75 -7.57 6.21 -9.09
C GLU A 75 -6.37 5.70 -9.91
N GLY A 76 -5.60 4.74 -9.37
CA GLY A 76 -4.47 4.14 -10.09
C GLY A 76 -3.33 5.09 -10.45
N CYS A 77 -3.14 6.20 -9.71
CA CYS A 77 -2.13 7.22 -10.06
C CYS A 77 -0.66 6.74 -10.06
N GLY A 78 -0.36 5.70 -9.29
CA GLY A 78 0.97 5.09 -9.21
C GLY A 78 1.96 5.77 -8.25
N ASN A 79 1.61 6.91 -7.62
CA ASN A 79 2.53 7.62 -6.72
C ASN A 79 3.08 6.74 -5.59
N CYS A 80 2.22 5.93 -4.96
CA CYS A 80 2.63 5.00 -3.89
C CYS A 80 3.59 3.90 -4.38
N VAL A 81 3.49 3.50 -5.65
CA VAL A 81 4.41 2.52 -6.27
C VAL A 81 5.78 3.16 -6.48
N SER A 82 5.81 4.39 -7.00
CA SER A 82 7.06 5.13 -7.24
C SER A 82 7.78 5.53 -5.95
N ALA A 83 7.04 5.90 -4.90
CA ALA A 83 7.61 6.36 -3.63
C ALA A 83 8.15 5.22 -2.74
N CYS A 84 7.65 3.99 -2.93
CA CYS A 84 8.05 2.87 -2.08
C CYS A 84 9.46 2.36 -2.44
N HIS A 85 10.46 2.74 -1.64
CA HIS A 85 11.86 2.34 -1.85
C HIS A 85 12.05 0.81 -1.83
N GLU A 86 11.29 0.08 -1.00
CA GLU A 86 11.29 -1.39 -0.93
C GLU A 86 10.55 -2.09 -2.07
N LYS A 87 9.87 -1.34 -2.95
CA LYS A 87 9.03 -1.88 -4.04
C LYS A 87 7.99 -2.87 -3.50
N ALA A 88 7.42 -2.55 -2.34
CA ALA A 88 6.43 -3.38 -1.65
C ALA A 88 5.01 -3.16 -2.19
N VAL A 89 4.73 -2.04 -2.84
CA VAL A 89 3.40 -1.69 -3.36
C VAL A 89 3.34 -1.92 -4.88
N LYS A 90 2.25 -2.52 -5.36
CA LYS A 90 1.88 -2.62 -6.78
C LYS A 90 0.44 -2.19 -6.98
N LEU A 91 0.06 -1.83 -8.20
CA LEU A 91 -1.36 -1.63 -8.56
C LEU A 91 -1.88 -2.86 -9.31
N LYS A 92 -3.05 -3.35 -8.90
CA LYS A 92 -3.80 -4.39 -9.61
C LYS A 92 -5.04 -3.74 -10.21
N LYS A 93 -5.29 -3.95 -11.51
CA LYS A 93 -6.55 -3.54 -12.13
C LYS A 93 -7.68 -4.42 -11.59
N ASN A 94 -8.78 -3.80 -11.18
CA ASN A 94 -9.99 -4.52 -10.81
C ASN A 94 -10.68 -4.98 -12.10
N GLN A 95 -11.11 -6.24 -12.13
CA GLN A 95 -11.90 -6.73 -13.25
C GLN A 95 -13.31 -6.16 -13.08
N THR A 96 -13.66 -5.16 -13.86
CA THR A 96 -15.07 -4.80 -14.05
C THR A 96 -15.70 -5.95 -14.82
N ALA A 97 -16.68 -6.61 -14.23
CA ALA A 97 -17.57 -7.47 -15.00
C ALA A 97 -18.35 -6.54 -15.93
N ASP A 98 -17.94 -6.47 -17.19
CA ASP A 98 -18.75 -5.90 -18.26
C ASP A 98 -20.07 -6.69 -18.26
N THR A 99 -21.14 -6.05 -17.79
CA THR A 99 -22.53 -6.50 -17.99
C THR A 99 -23.19 -5.51 -18.93
#